data_AF-A0A915CQK0-F1
#
_entry.id   AF-A0A915CQK0-F1
#
_cell.length_a   1.000
_cell.length_b   1.000
_cell.length_c   1.000
_cell.angle_alpha   90.00
_cell.angle_beta   90.00
_cell.angle_gamma   90.00
#
_symmetry.space_group_name_H-M   'P 1'
#
loop_
_entity.id
_entity.type
_entity.pdbx_description
1 polymer ?
#
loop_
_entity_poly.entity_id
_entity_poly.type
_entity_poly.pdbx_seq_one_letter_code
_entity_poly.pdbx_strand_id
1 'polypeptide(L)'
;MEPNYLAKHRKFFHTTELMLPTEPDVRFSDTQMAIYLLSCLHSINICAIAGTLDRPAGGREELGLRKSSTVALLASGSDGKCSVVNRFENYGGGWGYSAHCVEAIQFKTNCDITFCGVGIFGGRGEYVGKLKLFRVIGGADLEGQCVELLGETDEVIYECTPRETAFLQLAKTILVRANQWHVIWAQIQGPSSDCGAGGQVTIRSENVEFQFCSSLLSNNGTDVDVGRYRKSTIE
;
A
#
# COMPACT_ATOMS: atom_id res chain seq x y z
N MET A 1 -0.04 -0.15 36.91
CA MET A 1 1.01 -1.16 37.20
C MET A 1 1.55 -1.61 35.86
N GLU A 2 2.84 -1.47 35.62
CA GLU A 2 3.46 -1.95 34.36
C GLU A 2 3.33 -3.48 34.30
N PRO A 3 2.87 -4.08 33.18
CA PRO A 3 2.80 -5.52 33.04
C PRO A 3 4.16 -6.17 33.32
N ASN A 4 4.20 -7.24 34.14
CA ASN A 4 5.45 -7.88 34.58
C ASN A 4 6.38 -8.33 33.43
N TYR A 5 5.85 -8.54 32.23
CA TYR A 5 6.66 -8.88 31.06
C TYR A 5 7.43 -7.66 30.53
N LEU A 6 6.80 -6.47 30.50
CA LEU A 6 7.44 -5.21 30.09
C LEU A 6 8.56 -4.80 31.05
N ALA A 7 8.39 -5.02 32.35
CA ALA A 7 9.41 -4.74 33.37
C ALA A 7 10.73 -5.52 33.15
N LYS A 8 10.66 -6.76 32.64
CA LYS A 8 11.85 -7.56 32.29
C LYS A 8 12.57 -6.99 31.06
N HIS A 9 11.83 -6.58 30.04
CA HIS A 9 12.40 -5.99 28.82
C HIS A 9 12.98 -4.59 29.08
N ARG A 10 12.35 -3.79 29.96
CA ARG A 10 12.87 -2.49 30.35
C ARG A 10 14.26 -2.57 30.98
N LYS A 11 14.49 -3.56 31.87
CA LYS A 11 15.82 -3.78 32.46
C LYS A 11 16.87 -4.19 31.42
N PHE A 12 16.46 -4.93 30.39
CA PHE A 12 17.33 -5.28 29.25
C PHE A 12 17.72 -4.04 28.44
N PHE A 13 16.77 -3.16 28.10
CA PHE A 13 17.04 -1.93 27.33
C PHE A 13 17.86 -0.87 28.08
N HIS A 14 17.97 -0.95 29.41
CA HIS A 14 18.84 -0.09 30.22
C HIS A 14 20.24 -0.67 30.45
N THR A 15 20.63 -1.74 29.75
CA THR A 15 22.01 -2.24 29.79
C THR A 15 22.95 -1.25 29.09
N THR A 16 24.14 -1.07 29.63
CA THR A 16 25.15 -0.11 29.13
C THR A 16 25.60 -0.40 27.70
N GLU A 17 25.40 -1.64 27.23
CA GLU A 17 25.68 -2.07 25.85
C GLU A 17 24.64 -1.57 24.85
N LEU A 18 23.47 -1.12 25.31
CA LEU A 18 22.33 -0.66 24.50
C LEU A 18 22.02 0.83 24.66
N MET A 19 22.78 1.56 25.48
CA MET A 19 22.58 2.99 25.67
C MET A 19 23.55 3.79 24.79
N LEU A 20 23.01 4.70 23.99
CA LEU A 20 23.84 5.68 23.30
C LEU A 20 24.24 6.81 24.26
N PRO A 21 25.52 7.24 24.26
CA PRO A 21 25.95 8.43 24.97
C PRO A 21 25.20 9.67 24.47
N THR A 22 24.76 10.52 25.38
CA THR A 22 24.05 11.78 25.06
C THR A 22 25.00 12.97 24.88
N GLU A 23 26.31 12.75 25.01
CA GLU A 23 27.32 13.79 24.86
C GLU A 23 27.77 13.93 23.40
N PRO A 24 27.94 15.16 22.89
CA PRO A 24 28.54 15.38 21.57
C PRO A 24 29.98 14.84 21.53
N ASP A 25 30.40 14.33 20.37
CA ASP A 25 31.76 13.83 20.05
C ASP A 25 32.16 12.43 20.55
N VAL A 26 31.22 11.64 21.08
CA VAL A 26 31.51 10.22 21.40
C VAL A 26 31.42 9.35 20.15
N ARG A 27 32.54 8.68 19.79
CA ARG A 27 32.59 7.69 18.70
C ARG A 27 32.11 6.33 19.19
N PHE A 28 31.35 5.64 18.36
CA PHE A 28 30.82 4.30 18.63
C PHE A 28 31.13 3.37 17.45
N SER A 29 31.17 2.06 17.71
CA SER A 29 31.40 1.07 16.65
C SER A 29 30.12 0.81 15.85
N ASP A 30 30.28 0.40 14.59
CA ASP A 30 29.14 0.01 13.73
C ASP A 30 28.30 -1.11 14.38
N THR A 31 28.96 -2.00 15.13
CA THR A 31 28.29 -3.06 15.90
C THR A 31 27.41 -2.49 17.00
N GLN A 32 27.87 -1.49 17.75
CA GLN A 32 27.07 -0.82 18.78
C GLN A 32 25.87 -0.10 18.17
N MET A 33 26.04 0.55 17.02
CA MET A 33 24.94 1.19 16.29
C MET A 33 23.88 0.17 15.84
N ALA A 34 24.33 -0.95 15.26
CA ALA A 34 23.43 -2.00 14.79
C ALA A 34 22.62 -2.63 15.92
N ILE A 35 23.28 -2.93 17.05
CA ILE A 35 22.61 -3.47 18.23
C ILE A 35 21.59 -2.46 18.79
N TYR A 36 21.95 -1.16 18.84
CA TYR A 36 21.03 -0.11 19.27
C TYR A 36 19.77 -0.04 18.39
N LEU A 37 19.93 -0.02 17.07
CA LEU A 37 18.81 0.01 16.12
C LEU A 37 17.89 -1.21 16.27
N LEU A 38 18.47 -2.41 16.41
CA LEU A 38 17.72 -3.64 16.65
C LEU A 38 16.96 -3.58 17.98
N SER A 39 17.56 -2.99 19.02
CA SER A 39 16.91 -2.82 20.33
C SER A 39 15.72 -1.87 20.26
N CYS A 40 15.84 -0.73 19.57
CA CYS A 40 14.73 0.21 19.37
C CYS A 40 13.56 -0.44 18.61
N LEU A 41 13.86 -1.18 17.53
CA LEU A 41 12.85 -1.89 16.77
C LEU A 41 12.13 -2.94 17.63
N HIS A 42 12.87 -3.67 18.46
CA HIS A 42 12.31 -4.64 19.40
C HIS A 42 11.39 -3.98 20.44
N SER A 43 11.79 -2.82 21.01
CA SER A 43 10.94 -2.08 21.95
C SER A 43 9.62 -1.63 21.32
N ILE A 44 9.67 -1.09 20.09
CA ILE A 44 8.47 -0.65 19.36
C ILE A 44 7.52 -1.82 19.11
N ASN A 45 8.06 -2.97 18.68
CA ASN A 45 7.27 -4.17 18.41
C ASN A 45 6.62 -4.71 19.69
N ILE A 46 7.36 -4.75 20.80
CA ILE A 46 6.83 -5.14 22.10
C ILE A 46 5.69 -4.20 22.55
N CYS A 47 5.85 -2.88 22.43
CA CYS A 47 4.81 -1.92 22.82
C CYS A 47 3.55 -2.07 21.96
N ALA A 48 3.71 -2.32 20.65
CA ALA A 48 2.60 -2.58 19.74
C ALA A 48 1.82 -3.84 20.14
N ILE A 49 2.52 -4.90 20.57
CA ILE A 49 1.91 -6.15 21.04
C ILE A 49 1.28 -5.97 22.43
N ALA A 50 1.94 -5.27 23.36
CA ALA A 50 1.44 -5.03 24.72
C ALA A 50 0.07 -4.33 24.71
N GLY A 51 -0.08 -3.32 23.85
CA GLY A 51 -1.33 -2.57 23.68
C GLY A 51 -2.52 -3.42 23.19
N THR A 52 -2.27 -4.66 22.76
CA THR A 52 -3.32 -5.61 22.34
C THR A 52 -3.75 -6.59 23.43
N LEU A 53 -2.95 -6.78 24.49
CA LEU A 53 -3.16 -7.83 25.51
C LEU A 53 -3.78 -7.34 26.82
N ASP A 54 -3.83 -6.03 27.09
CA ASP A 54 -4.35 -5.46 28.35
C ASP A 54 -5.87 -5.22 28.39
N ARG A 55 -6.65 -5.82 27.46
CA ARG A 55 -8.10 -5.64 27.44
C ARG A 55 -8.81 -6.81 28.15
N PRO A 56 -9.41 -6.61 29.35
CA PRO A 56 -10.07 -7.69 30.06
C PRO A 56 -11.37 -8.09 29.35
N ALA A 57 -11.62 -9.40 29.30
CA ALA A 57 -12.78 -10.00 28.67
C ALA A 57 -14.08 -9.70 29.43
N GLY A 58 -15.06 -9.09 28.75
CA GLY A 58 -16.45 -9.02 29.20
C GLY A 58 -17.03 -7.60 29.21
N GLY A 59 -17.84 -7.29 28.19
CA GLY A 59 -18.59 -6.03 28.12
C GLY A 59 -18.48 -5.38 26.74
N ARG A 60 -19.48 -5.63 25.90
CA ARG A 60 -19.61 -5.18 24.52
C ARG A 60 -19.89 -3.67 24.48
N GLU A 61 -18.85 -2.86 24.31
CA GLU A 61 -18.94 -1.58 23.59
C GLU A 61 -17.76 -1.46 22.62
N GLU A 62 -18.13 -1.36 21.35
CA GLU A 62 -17.30 -1.37 20.17
C GLU A 62 -16.77 0.04 19.91
N LEU A 63 -15.67 0.39 20.57
CA LEU A 63 -14.89 1.58 20.20
C LEU A 63 -13.73 1.13 19.30
N GLY A 64 -13.93 1.42 18.02
CA GLY A 64 -13.18 0.94 16.87
C GLY A 64 -11.73 1.41 16.84
N LEU A 65 -10.83 0.45 17.07
CA LEU A 65 -9.44 0.55 16.63
C LEU A 65 -9.41 0.14 15.16
N ARG A 66 -9.42 1.13 14.28
CA ARG A 66 -9.22 0.96 12.84
C ARG A 66 -7.97 0.11 12.63
N LYS A 67 -8.13 -1.02 11.96
CA LYS A 67 -7.05 -1.85 11.43
C LYS A 67 -6.22 -0.96 10.50
N SER A 68 -5.21 -0.30 11.04
CA SER A 68 -4.24 0.46 10.24
C SER A 68 -3.40 -0.59 9.53
N SER A 69 -3.76 -0.81 8.28
CA SER A 69 -3.01 -1.55 7.30
C SER A 69 -1.54 -1.15 7.36
N THR A 70 -0.68 -2.12 7.65
CA THR A 70 0.77 -2.03 7.45
C THR A 70 1.06 -1.45 6.07
N VAL A 71 1.52 -0.20 6.06
CA VAL A 71 2.00 0.53 4.88
C VAL A 71 3.38 -0.03 4.58
N ALA A 72 3.47 -0.97 3.63
CA ALA A 72 4.74 -1.44 3.09
C ALA A 72 5.33 -0.32 2.22
N LEU A 73 6.29 0.41 2.79
CA LEU A 73 7.05 1.46 2.12
C LEU A 73 8.18 0.81 1.30
N LEU A 74 7.94 0.50 0.03
CA LEU A 74 8.99 0.14 -0.91
C LEU A 74 9.16 1.28 -1.92
N ALA A 75 10.02 2.23 -1.57
CA ALA A 75 10.53 3.24 -2.49
C ALA A 75 11.98 2.87 -2.82
N SER A 76 12.26 2.57 -4.10
CA SER A 76 13.62 2.57 -4.62
C SER A 76 13.68 3.53 -5.80
N GLY A 77 14.53 4.56 -5.67
CA GLY A 77 14.96 5.43 -6.76
C GLY A 77 14.14 6.71 -6.96
N SER A 78 14.71 7.83 -6.50
CA SER A 78 14.34 9.26 -6.71
C SER A 78 13.30 9.88 -5.75
N ASP A 79 13.83 10.47 -4.67
CA ASP A 79 13.46 11.75 -4.02
C ASP A 79 11.99 12.16 -3.81
N GLY A 80 11.05 11.21 -3.69
CA GLY A 80 9.67 11.48 -3.26
C GLY A 80 9.07 10.27 -2.54
N LYS A 81 8.54 10.46 -1.33
CA LYS A 81 7.84 9.38 -0.61
C LYS A 81 6.45 9.17 -1.22
N CYS A 82 6.25 8.12 -2.02
CA CYS A 82 4.89 7.70 -2.41
C CYS A 82 4.21 7.03 -1.20
N SER A 83 3.12 7.63 -0.71
CA SER A 83 2.16 6.99 0.18
C SER A 83 1.38 5.90 -0.57
N VAL A 84 0.86 4.89 0.13
CA VAL A 84 0.11 3.77 -0.48
C VAL A 84 -1.29 3.71 0.12
N VAL A 85 -2.30 3.66 -0.75
CA VAL A 85 -3.71 3.53 -0.43
C VAL A 85 -4.21 2.16 -0.90
N ASN A 86 -4.39 1.24 0.04
CA ASN A 86 -4.95 -0.07 -0.23
C ASN A 86 -6.47 -0.02 -0.28
N ARG A 87 -7.08 -0.50 -1.37
CA ARG A 87 -8.54 -0.55 -1.50
C ARG A 87 -9.25 -1.78 -0.99
N PHE A 88 -8.51 -2.81 -0.60
CA PHE A 88 -9.07 -4.09 -0.18
C PHE A 88 -8.86 -4.32 1.30
N GLU A 89 -9.91 -4.77 1.99
CA GLU A 89 -9.81 -5.17 3.39
C GLU A 89 -9.20 -6.56 3.58
N ASN A 90 -9.36 -7.43 2.58
CA ASN A 90 -8.99 -8.85 2.67
C ASN A 90 -8.25 -9.33 1.42
N TYR A 91 -7.68 -10.53 1.53
CA TYR A 91 -7.14 -11.28 0.40
C TYR A 91 -8.18 -12.28 -0.11
N GLY A 92 -8.25 -12.46 -1.43
CA GLY A 92 -9.02 -13.53 -2.07
C GLY A 92 -8.22 -14.84 -2.23
N GLY A 93 -8.83 -15.85 -2.86
CA GLY A 93 -8.22 -17.18 -3.04
C GLY A 93 -7.13 -17.25 -4.12
N GLY A 94 -7.17 -16.34 -5.09
CA GLY A 94 -6.26 -16.28 -6.23
C GLY A 94 -7.01 -15.88 -7.50
N TRP A 95 -6.27 -15.51 -8.54
CA TRP A 95 -6.88 -14.98 -9.76
C TRP A 95 -5.98 -15.18 -10.96
N GLY A 96 -6.59 -15.52 -12.09
CA GLY A 96 -5.92 -15.97 -13.30
C GLY A 96 -5.86 -14.90 -14.38
N TYR A 97 -5.00 -15.13 -15.36
CA TYR A 97 -4.82 -14.25 -16.51
C TYR A 97 -4.86 -15.07 -17.81
N SER A 98 -5.38 -14.44 -18.86
CA SER A 98 -5.30 -14.88 -20.25
C SER A 98 -4.60 -13.80 -21.07
N ALA A 99 -4.24 -14.09 -22.33
CA ALA A 99 -3.36 -13.25 -23.15
C ALA A 99 -3.82 -11.77 -23.34
N HIS A 100 -5.10 -11.48 -23.12
CA HIS A 100 -5.68 -10.15 -23.31
C HIS A 100 -6.45 -9.64 -22.09
N CYS A 101 -6.16 -10.20 -20.91
CA CYS A 101 -6.77 -9.76 -19.67
C CYS A 101 -6.33 -8.35 -19.30
N VAL A 102 -7.31 -7.47 -19.24
CA VAL A 102 -7.21 -6.10 -18.78
C VAL A 102 -7.95 -5.99 -17.47
N GLU A 103 -7.23 -5.52 -16.48
CA GLU A 103 -7.79 -5.07 -15.22
C GLU A 103 -7.95 -3.56 -15.33
N ALA A 104 -9.10 -3.00 -14.94
CA ALA A 104 -9.23 -1.56 -14.88
C ALA A 104 -10.13 -1.11 -13.73
N ILE A 105 -9.84 0.06 -13.17
CA ILE A 105 -10.64 0.66 -12.12
C ILE A 105 -10.66 2.17 -12.29
N GLN A 106 -11.85 2.77 -12.18
CA GLN A 106 -11.98 4.22 -12.14
C GLN A 106 -11.69 4.73 -10.73
N PHE A 107 -11.09 5.91 -10.63
CA PHE A 107 -10.96 6.62 -9.38
C PHE A 107 -11.03 8.14 -9.57
N LYS A 108 -11.40 8.86 -8.51
CA LYS A 108 -11.18 10.30 -8.36
C LYS A 108 -10.77 10.62 -6.93
N THR A 109 -10.25 11.83 -6.71
CA THR A 109 -9.86 12.33 -5.38
C THR A 109 -10.58 13.62 -5.06
N ASN A 110 -10.79 13.93 -3.78
CA ASN A 110 -11.36 15.21 -3.35
C ASN A 110 -10.38 16.40 -3.47
N CYS A 111 -9.08 16.14 -3.67
CA CYS A 111 -8.03 17.12 -3.85
C CYS A 111 -7.05 16.70 -4.96
N ASP A 112 -6.23 17.65 -5.42
CA ASP A 112 -5.15 17.39 -6.38
C ASP A 112 -4.12 16.46 -5.73
N ILE A 113 -3.61 15.48 -6.50
CA ILE A 113 -2.58 14.56 -6.03
C ILE A 113 -1.53 14.31 -7.11
N THR A 114 -0.36 13.83 -6.68
CA THR A 114 0.69 13.35 -7.59
C THR A 114 0.63 11.83 -7.71
N PHE A 115 0.23 11.33 -8.89
CA PHE A 115 0.16 9.91 -9.16
C PHE A 115 1.52 9.35 -9.60
N CYS A 116 2.06 8.40 -8.82
CA CYS A 116 3.32 7.72 -9.12
C CYS A 116 3.15 6.44 -9.95
N GLY A 117 2.08 5.69 -9.67
CA GLY A 117 1.98 4.30 -10.08
C GLY A 117 1.06 3.48 -9.17
N VAL A 118 1.10 2.16 -9.32
CA VAL A 118 0.21 1.23 -8.59
C VAL A 118 0.95 0.05 -8.00
N GLY A 119 0.49 -0.38 -6.83
CA GLY A 119 0.80 -1.67 -6.26
C GLY A 119 -0.06 -2.75 -6.92
N ILE A 120 0.58 -3.75 -7.52
CA ILE A 120 -0.05 -4.87 -8.20
C ILE A 120 0.29 -6.16 -7.45
N PHE A 121 -0.72 -7.00 -7.23
CA PHE A 121 -0.48 -8.31 -6.62
C PHE A 121 0.28 -9.25 -7.57
N GLY A 122 1.12 -10.08 -6.97
CA GLY A 122 1.83 -11.20 -7.60
C GLY A 122 1.83 -12.40 -6.65
N GLY A 123 3.01 -12.80 -6.19
CA GLY A 123 3.14 -13.74 -5.06
C GLY A 123 3.21 -15.22 -5.43
N ARG A 124 3.11 -15.59 -6.71
CA ARG A 124 3.09 -17.00 -7.14
C ARG A 124 3.95 -17.26 -8.39
N GLY A 125 4.96 -16.43 -8.61
CA GLY A 125 5.91 -16.54 -9.71
C GLY A 125 6.22 -15.19 -10.35
N GLU A 126 6.69 -15.25 -11.59
CA GLU A 126 7.05 -14.09 -12.39
C GLU A 126 5.87 -13.62 -13.26
N TYR A 127 5.74 -12.31 -13.41
CA TYR A 127 4.69 -11.66 -14.18
C TYR A 127 5.28 -10.60 -15.11
N VAL A 128 4.55 -10.29 -16.18
CA VAL A 128 4.78 -9.12 -17.03
C VAL A 128 3.59 -8.19 -16.88
N GLY A 129 3.85 -6.93 -16.53
CA GLY A 129 2.83 -5.91 -16.31
C GLY A 129 3.06 -4.68 -17.19
N LYS A 130 1.97 -4.14 -17.74
CA LYS A 130 1.94 -2.81 -18.37
C LYS A 130 0.87 -1.96 -17.71
N LEU A 131 1.24 -0.76 -17.26
CA LEU A 131 0.34 0.21 -16.63
C LEU A 131 0.02 1.35 -17.58
N LYS A 132 -1.23 1.80 -17.59
CA LYS A 132 -1.66 3.05 -18.22
C LYS A 132 -2.56 3.83 -17.27
N LEU A 133 -2.44 5.16 -17.31
CA LEU A 133 -3.34 6.08 -16.63
C LEU A 133 -4.10 6.90 -17.67
N PHE A 134 -5.43 6.86 -17.60
CA PHE A 134 -6.30 7.68 -18.43
C PHE A 134 -7.03 8.74 -17.62
N ARG A 135 -7.33 9.86 -18.25
CA ARG A 135 -8.29 10.87 -17.80
C ARG A 135 -9.62 10.62 -18.47
N VAL A 136 -10.71 10.62 -17.70
CA VAL A 136 -12.07 10.53 -18.25
C VAL A 136 -12.58 11.94 -18.52
N ILE A 137 -13.04 12.20 -19.74
CA ILE A 137 -13.56 13.51 -20.14
C ILE A 137 -15.08 13.50 -19.99
N GLY A 138 -15.61 14.44 -19.19
CA GLY A 138 -17.04 14.65 -19.00
C GLY A 138 -17.71 13.85 -17.87
N GLY A 139 -16.98 13.02 -17.13
CA GLY A 139 -17.47 12.31 -15.93
C GLY A 139 -17.42 10.79 -16.05
N ALA A 140 -17.60 10.06 -14.94
CA ALA A 140 -17.44 8.60 -14.87
C ALA A 140 -18.31 7.83 -15.89
N ASP A 141 -19.54 8.29 -16.12
CA ASP A 141 -20.50 7.64 -17.02
C ASP A 141 -20.10 7.75 -18.50
N LEU A 142 -19.14 8.62 -18.83
CA LEU A 142 -18.67 8.87 -20.20
C LEU A 142 -17.35 8.17 -20.52
N GLU A 143 -16.86 7.28 -19.66
CA GLU A 143 -15.62 6.50 -19.88
C GLU A 143 -15.61 5.80 -21.27
N GLY A 144 -16.72 5.18 -21.65
CA GLY A 144 -16.82 4.46 -22.94
C GLY A 144 -16.83 5.38 -24.17
N GLN A 145 -16.90 6.70 -23.98
CA GLN A 145 -17.02 7.67 -25.06
C GLN A 145 -15.76 8.52 -25.22
N CYS A 146 -15.12 8.94 -24.12
CA CYS A 146 -13.99 9.86 -24.18
C CYS A 146 -13.01 9.66 -23.03
N VAL A 147 -11.83 9.11 -23.35
CA VAL A 147 -10.68 9.00 -22.45
C VAL A 147 -9.42 9.54 -23.12
N GLU A 148 -8.51 10.06 -22.31
CA GLU A 148 -7.22 10.60 -22.76
C GLU A 148 -6.08 9.93 -21.99
N LEU A 149 -5.10 9.40 -22.70
CA LEU A 149 -3.91 8.80 -22.10
C LEU A 149 -3.03 9.88 -21.48
N LEU A 150 -2.80 9.80 -20.17
CA LEU A 150 -1.90 10.72 -19.46
C LEU A 150 -0.48 10.17 -19.32
N GLY A 151 -0.34 8.85 -19.24
CA GLY A 151 0.96 8.19 -19.21
C GLY A 151 0.85 6.68 -19.15
N GLU A 152 1.95 6.03 -19.50
CA GLU A 152 2.09 4.57 -19.49
C GLU A 152 3.50 4.15 -19.09
N THR A 153 3.63 2.88 -18.73
CA THR A 153 4.92 2.21 -18.61
C THR A 153 5.20 1.41 -19.88
N ASP A 154 6.46 1.08 -20.10
CA ASP A 154 6.81 -0.09 -20.91
C ASP A 154 6.31 -1.38 -20.22
N GLU A 155 6.44 -2.52 -20.90
CA GLU A 155 6.23 -3.82 -20.26
C GLU A 155 7.36 -4.07 -19.24
N VAL A 156 6.97 -4.33 -17.99
CA VAL A 156 7.89 -4.54 -16.88
C VAL A 156 7.71 -5.96 -16.35
N ILE A 157 8.81 -6.70 -16.24
CA ILE A 157 8.84 -7.98 -15.55
C ILE A 157 8.88 -7.69 -14.04
N TYR A 158 8.00 -8.34 -13.28
CA TYR A 158 7.93 -8.17 -11.84
C TYR A 158 7.65 -9.47 -11.11
N GLU A 159 8.11 -9.53 -9.87
CA GLU A 159 7.81 -10.56 -8.88
C GLU A 159 7.66 -9.87 -7.51
N CYS A 160 6.84 -10.44 -6.64
CA CYS A 160 6.76 -10.01 -5.24
C CYS A 160 6.48 -11.21 -4.35
N THR A 161 6.73 -11.07 -3.05
CA THR A 161 6.46 -12.16 -2.10
C THR A 161 4.93 -12.39 -1.97
N PRO A 162 4.49 -13.59 -1.54
CA PRO A 162 3.08 -13.87 -1.33
C PRO A 162 2.43 -12.83 -0.41
N ARG A 163 1.23 -12.37 -0.79
CA ARG A 163 0.44 -11.34 -0.11
C ARG A 163 1.03 -9.93 -0.07
N GLU A 164 2.16 -9.69 -0.74
CA GLU A 164 2.69 -8.36 -1.02
C GLU A 164 2.28 -7.87 -2.41
N THR A 165 2.67 -6.64 -2.74
CA THR A 165 2.44 -6.03 -4.06
C THR A 165 3.74 -5.51 -4.62
N ALA A 166 3.99 -5.78 -5.90
CA ALA A 166 5.03 -5.10 -6.67
C ALA A 166 4.56 -3.71 -7.07
N PHE A 167 5.48 -2.76 -7.18
CA PHE A 167 5.16 -1.39 -7.55
C PHE A 167 5.46 -1.14 -9.04
N LEU A 168 4.41 -0.96 -9.85
CA LEU A 168 4.56 -0.48 -11.22
C LEU A 168 4.53 1.05 -11.22
N GLN A 169 5.71 1.64 -11.43
CA GLN A 169 5.94 3.08 -11.40
C GLN A 169 5.97 3.68 -12.81
N LEU A 170 5.32 4.83 -12.98
CA LEU A 170 5.43 5.62 -14.20
C LEU A 170 6.80 6.31 -14.28
N ALA A 171 7.34 6.45 -15.48
CA ALA A 171 8.60 7.18 -15.71
C ALA A 171 8.53 8.65 -15.26
N LYS A 172 7.33 9.25 -15.30
CA LYS A 172 7.06 10.59 -14.81
C LYS A 172 5.77 10.58 -14.00
N THR A 173 5.78 11.27 -12.86
CA THR A 173 4.58 11.45 -12.05
C THR A 173 3.56 12.34 -12.77
N ILE A 174 2.27 12.09 -12.49
CA ILE A 174 1.16 12.77 -13.17
C ILE A 174 0.31 13.50 -12.14
N LEU A 175 0.08 14.79 -12.36
CA LEU A 175 -0.88 15.57 -11.57
C LEU A 175 -2.30 15.12 -11.91
N VAL A 176 -2.97 14.53 -10.93
CA VAL A 176 -4.39 14.17 -10.98
C VAL A 176 -5.16 15.29 -10.30
N ARG A 177 -6.09 15.91 -11.04
CA ARG A 177 -6.91 17.01 -10.50
C ARG A 177 -8.02 16.51 -9.60
N ALA A 178 -8.33 17.29 -8.59
CA ALA A 178 -9.46 17.13 -7.69
C ALA A 178 -10.76 16.96 -8.48
N ASN A 179 -11.60 16.04 -8.00
CA ASN A 179 -12.94 15.74 -8.50
C ASN A 179 -13.00 15.34 -9.99
N GLN A 180 -11.86 14.96 -10.57
CA GLN A 180 -11.78 14.45 -11.93
C GLN A 180 -11.58 12.94 -11.94
N TRP A 181 -12.39 12.26 -12.75
CA TRP A 181 -12.31 10.81 -12.92
C TRP A 181 -11.15 10.41 -13.82
N HIS A 182 -10.47 9.34 -13.40
CA HIS A 182 -9.33 8.74 -14.08
C HIS A 182 -9.50 7.23 -14.08
N VAL A 183 -8.86 6.55 -15.04
CA VAL A 183 -8.84 5.09 -15.11
C VAL A 183 -7.42 4.61 -14.90
N ILE A 184 -7.23 3.74 -13.90
CA ILE A 184 -6.05 2.89 -13.81
C ILE A 184 -6.34 1.67 -14.68
N TRP A 185 -5.47 1.41 -15.64
CA TRP A 185 -5.53 0.27 -16.53
C TRP A 185 -4.24 -0.52 -16.40
N ALA A 186 -4.34 -1.84 -16.31
CA ALA A 186 -3.17 -2.70 -16.37
C ALA A 186 -3.48 -3.99 -17.12
N GLN A 187 -2.52 -4.39 -17.94
CA GLN A 187 -2.48 -5.71 -18.55
C GLN A 187 -1.39 -6.50 -17.83
N ILE A 188 -1.76 -7.68 -17.35
CA ILE A 188 -0.89 -8.56 -16.58
C ILE A 188 -0.88 -9.92 -17.25
N GLN A 189 0.32 -10.46 -17.46
CA GLN A 189 0.55 -11.79 -17.98
C GLN A 189 1.38 -12.59 -16.96
N GLY A 190 1.04 -13.85 -16.75
CA GLY A 190 1.74 -14.70 -15.79
C GLY A 190 0.84 -15.82 -15.24
N PRO A 191 1.32 -16.57 -14.23
CA PRO A 191 0.53 -17.60 -13.55
C PRO A 191 -0.64 -16.99 -12.75
N SER A 192 -1.41 -17.81 -12.05
CA SER A 192 -2.35 -17.25 -11.06
C SER A 192 -1.59 -16.38 -10.04
N SER A 193 -2.19 -15.32 -9.50
CA SER A 193 -1.59 -14.49 -8.45
C SER A 193 -2.56 -14.25 -7.29
N ASP A 194 -2.08 -13.68 -6.21
CA ASP A 194 -2.93 -13.24 -5.09
C ASP A 194 -3.85 -12.09 -5.50
N CYS A 195 -5.04 -11.97 -4.91
CA CYS A 195 -5.98 -10.89 -5.22
C CYS A 195 -6.53 -10.25 -3.96
N GLY A 196 -7.08 -9.04 -4.12
CA GLY A 196 -7.81 -8.36 -3.07
C GLY A 196 -9.30 -8.70 -3.11
N ALA A 197 -9.92 -8.70 -1.92
CA ALA A 197 -11.35 -8.89 -1.73
C ALA A 197 -11.89 -7.93 -0.65
N GLY A 198 -13.19 -7.65 -0.69
CA GLY A 198 -13.81 -6.66 0.20
C GLY A 198 -13.29 -5.27 -0.14
N GLY A 199 -13.39 -4.91 -1.40
CA GLY A 199 -12.98 -3.61 -1.89
C GLY A 199 -13.90 -2.49 -1.40
N GLN A 200 -13.33 -1.31 -1.20
CA GLN A 200 -14.03 -0.15 -0.66
C GLN A 200 -14.27 0.89 -1.76
N VAL A 201 -15.53 1.32 -1.91
CA VAL A 201 -15.93 2.42 -2.83
C VAL A 201 -15.23 3.72 -2.45
N THR A 202 -15.11 4.00 -1.15
CA THR A 202 -14.51 5.24 -0.65
C THR A 202 -13.47 4.96 0.41
N ILE A 203 -12.30 5.57 0.27
CA ILE A 203 -11.17 5.39 1.20
C ILE A 203 -10.61 6.74 1.57
N ARG A 204 -10.41 6.96 2.86
CA ARG A 204 -9.76 8.16 3.37
C ARG A 204 -8.36 7.80 3.85
N SER A 205 -7.37 8.38 3.21
CA SER A 205 -5.98 8.32 3.62
C SER A 205 -5.53 9.74 3.94
N GLU A 206 -5.18 9.98 5.20
CA GLU A 206 -4.82 11.31 5.69
C GLU A 206 -5.91 12.34 5.36
N ASN A 207 -5.61 13.30 4.48
CA ASN A 207 -6.53 14.36 4.05
C ASN A 207 -7.13 14.12 2.65
N VAL A 208 -6.81 12.99 2.02
CA VAL A 208 -7.28 12.64 0.68
C VAL A 208 -8.37 11.58 0.78
N GLU A 209 -9.51 11.88 0.17
CA GLU A 209 -10.59 10.93 -0.06
C GLU A 209 -10.53 10.42 -1.49
N PHE A 210 -10.37 9.11 -1.65
CA PHE A 210 -10.43 8.40 -2.92
C PHE A 210 -11.80 7.79 -3.07
N GLN A 211 -12.40 7.98 -4.25
CA GLN A 211 -13.63 7.31 -4.64
C GLN A 211 -13.34 6.43 -5.85
N PHE A 212 -13.82 5.19 -5.81
CA PHE A 212 -13.62 4.17 -6.84
C PHE A 212 -14.95 3.76 -7.45
N CYS A 213 -14.95 3.50 -8.75
CA CYS A 213 -16.04 2.81 -9.43
C CYS A 213 -15.49 1.83 -10.46
N SER A 214 -16.33 0.89 -10.88
CA SER A 214 -15.96 -0.09 -11.90
C SER A 214 -15.65 0.61 -13.22
N SER A 215 -14.71 0.05 -13.97
CA SER A 215 -14.32 0.55 -15.29
C SER A 215 -14.90 -0.35 -16.39
N LEU A 216 -15.42 0.27 -17.45
CA LEU A 216 -15.86 -0.41 -18.67
C LEU A 216 -14.69 -1.02 -19.46
N LEU A 217 -13.46 -0.60 -19.18
CA LEU A 217 -12.25 -1.15 -19.80
C LEU A 217 -11.79 -2.46 -19.13
N SER A 218 -12.32 -2.79 -17.96
CA SER A 218 -11.99 -4.03 -17.24
C SER A 218 -12.68 -5.21 -17.91
N ASN A 219 -11.92 -6.21 -18.34
CA ASN A 219 -12.45 -7.40 -19.02
C ASN A 219 -12.10 -8.72 -18.31
N ASN A 220 -11.38 -8.65 -17.18
CA ASN A 220 -10.95 -9.81 -16.41
C ASN A 220 -11.52 -9.86 -14.99
N GLY A 221 -12.65 -9.18 -14.77
CA GLY A 221 -13.43 -9.27 -13.54
C GLY A 221 -13.04 -8.29 -12.43
N THR A 222 -12.01 -7.44 -12.58
CA THR A 222 -11.74 -6.39 -11.59
C THR A 222 -12.89 -5.40 -11.56
N ASP A 223 -13.43 -5.18 -10.38
CA ASP A 223 -14.44 -4.18 -10.07
C ASP A 223 -14.14 -3.50 -8.72
N VAL A 224 -15.13 -2.82 -8.14
CA VAL A 224 -14.96 -2.15 -6.85
C VAL A 224 -14.75 -3.13 -5.70
N ASP A 225 -15.37 -4.31 -5.73
CA ASP A 225 -15.42 -5.25 -4.62
C ASP A 225 -14.24 -6.24 -4.64
N VAL A 226 -13.76 -6.59 -5.84
CA VAL A 226 -12.67 -7.55 -6.04
C VAL A 226 -11.69 -7.08 -7.12
N GLY A 227 -10.42 -7.48 -7.02
CA GLY A 227 -9.45 -7.20 -8.09
C GLY A 227 -8.01 -7.04 -7.63
N ARG A 228 -7.21 -6.32 -8.43
CA ARG A 228 -5.74 -6.38 -8.36
C ARG A 228 -5.01 -5.19 -7.75
N TYR A 229 -5.68 -4.05 -7.60
CA TYR A 229 -4.99 -2.77 -7.37
C TYR A 229 -4.93 -2.36 -5.89
N ARG A 230 -3.71 -2.09 -5.39
CA ARG A 230 -3.48 -1.11 -4.31
C ARG A 230 -2.91 0.15 -4.95
N LYS A 231 -3.42 1.34 -4.64
CA LYS A 231 -2.93 2.60 -5.23
C LYS A 231 -1.73 3.15 -4.47
N SER A 232 -0.85 3.91 -5.11
CA SER A 232 0.14 4.78 -4.44
C SER A 232 0.00 6.25 -4.89
N THR A 233 0.31 7.20 -4.02
CA THR A 233 0.16 8.65 -4.20
C THR A 233 1.35 9.37 -3.53
N ILE A 234 2.06 10.29 -4.20
CA ILE A 234 2.92 11.29 -3.51
C ILE A 234 2.04 12.50 -3.17
N GLU A 235 2.31 13.09 -2.00
CA GLU A 235 1.80 14.41 -1.57
C GLU A 235 1.66 15.43 -2.71
#